data_AF-A0A2E8JK78-F1
#
_entry.id   AF-A0A2E8JK78-F1
#
_cell.length_a   1.000
_cell.length_b   1.000
_cell.length_c   1.000
_cell.angle_alpha   90.00
_cell.angle_beta   90.00
_cell.angle_gamma   90.00
#
_symmetry.space_group_name_H-M   'P 1'
#
loop_
_entity.id
_entity.type
_entity.pdbx_description
1 polymer ?
#
loop_
_entity_poly.entity_id
_entity_poly.type
_entity_poly.pdbx_seq_one_letter_code
_entity_poly.pdbx_strand_id
1 'polypeptide(L)'
;MIKCPSCAKVNKPAKRVDFTGAKQICPYCKFIWTEPSLALKKHRETRYSRLFDLHELLRERQYKNLENKFNKRVITAQKYSDEIAKLESRDENIEFALETVYAKSI
;
A
#
# COMPACT_ATOMS: atom_id res chain seq x y z
N MET A 1 -13.77 8.23 10.78
CA MET A 1 -14.15 7.43 11.97
C MET A 1 -13.05 6.39 12.22
N ILE A 2 -12.91 5.82 13.43
CA ILE A 2 -11.80 4.90 13.77
C ILE A 2 -12.38 3.53 14.17
N LYS A 3 -11.82 2.41 13.70
CA LYS A 3 -12.24 1.07 14.14
C LYS A 3 -11.46 0.65 15.39
N CYS A 4 -12.15 0.05 16.36
CA CYS A 4 -11.49 -0.54 17.52
C CYS A 4 -10.62 -1.73 17.09
N PRO A 5 -9.34 -1.81 17.48
CA PRO A 5 -8.47 -2.94 17.14
C PRO A 5 -8.95 -4.28 17.71
N SER A 6 -9.65 -4.23 18.85
CA SER A 6 -10.09 -5.43 19.57
C SER A 6 -11.43 -5.98 19.08
N CYS A 7 -12.41 -5.12 18.76
CA CYS A 7 -13.78 -5.56 18.43
C CYS A 7 -14.30 -5.08 17.08
N ALA A 8 -13.45 -4.44 16.26
CA ALA A 8 -13.74 -3.89 14.93
C ALA A 8 -14.89 -2.85 14.85
N LYS A 9 -15.58 -2.54 15.96
CA LYS A 9 -16.64 -1.54 16.01
C LYS A 9 -16.10 -0.13 15.76
N VAL A 10 -16.90 0.67 15.07
CA VAL A 10 -16.57 2.05 14.71
C VAL A 10 -16.78 2.98 15.89
N ASN A 11 -15.74 3.72 16.24
CA ASN A 11 -15.68 4.66 17.35
C ASN A 11 -15.51 6.10 16.87
N LYS A 12 -16.07 7.02 17.67
CA LYS A 12 -15.79 8.45 17.50
C LYS A 12 -14.33 8.72 17.88
N PRO A 13 -13.58 9.44 17.04
CA PRO A 13 -12.20 9.80 17.36
C PRO A 13 -12.17 10.76 18.54
N ALA A 14 -11.30 10.52 19.52
CA ALA A 14 -10.97 11.55 20.51
C ALA A 14 -10.32 12.76 19.80
N LYS A 15 -10.37 13.93 20.45
CA LYS A 15 -9.79 15.17 19.95
C LYS A 15 -8.30 14.95 19.68
N ARG A 16 -7.92 14.91 18.39
CA ARG A 16 -6.53 14.67 17.97
C ARG A 16 -5.73 15.97 18.10
N VAL A 17 -4.49 15.83 18.51
CA VAL A 17 -3.49 16.90 18.48
C VAL A 17 -2.53 16.57 17.33
N ASP A 18 -2.00 17.58 16.66
CA ASP A 18 -1.26 17.38 15.39
C ASP A 18 -0.01 16.50 15.55
N PHE A 19 0.70 16.64 16.67
CA PHE A 19 1.99 16.00 16.91
C PHE A 19 2.00 14.94 18.03
N THR A 20 0.94 14.81 18.82
CA THR A 20 0.85 13.81 19.90
C THR A 20 -0.23 12.78 19.63
N GLY A 21 0.02 11.54 20.07
CA GLY A 21 -0.97 10.48 19.98
C GLY A 21 -2.16 10.74 20.90
N ALA A 22 -3.35 10.31 20.49
CA ALA A 22 -4.58 10.49 21.27
C ALA A 22 -5.02 9.16 21.87
N LYS A 23 -5.01 9.05 23.21
CA LYS A 23 -5.56 7.89 23.92
C LYS A 23 -7.05 7.73 23.58
N GLN A 24 -7.42 6.56 23.08
CA GLN A 24 -8.79 6.16 22.77
C GLN A 24 -9.25 5.10 23.74
N ILE A 25 -10.56 5.09 24.00
CA ILE A 25 -11.22 4.06 24.77
C ILE A 25 -12.43 3.61 23.97
N CYS A 26 -12.57 2.30 23.75
CA CYS A 26 -13.71 1.75 23.03
C CYS A 26 -14.95 1.79 23.94
N PRO A 27 -16.06 2.42 23.54
CA PRO A 27 -17.28 2.43 24.34
C PRO A 27 -17.88 1.02 24.47
N TYR A 28 -17.64 0.14 23.49
CA TYR A 28 -18.25 -1.20 23.40
C TYR A 28 -17.49 -2.29 24.16
N CYS A 29 -16.15 -2.32 24.07
CA CYS A 29 -15.34 -3.37 24.71
C CYS A 29 -14.36 -2.83 25.75
N LYS A 30 -14.39 -1.52 26.04
CA LYS A 30 -13.49 -0.82 26.98
C LYS A 30 -12.00 -0.93 26.70
N PHE A 31 -11.60 -1.56 25.59
CA PHE A 31 -10.21 -1.62 25.14
C PHE A 31 -9.63 -0.22 24.96
N ILE A 32 -8.40 -0.04 25.44
CA ILE A 32 -7.67 1.23 25.43
C ILE A 32 -6.51 1.09 24.46
N TRP A 33 -6.39 2.04 23.53
CA TRP A 33 -5.24 2.12 22.62
C TRP A 33 -4.87 3.57 22.36
N THR A 34 -3.67 3.80 21.82
CA THR A 34 -3.22 5.14 21.46
C THR A 34 -3.30 5.29 19.95
N GLU A 35 -4.09 6.25 19.49
CA GLU A 35 -4.12 6.61 18.08
C GLU A 35 -2.86 7.41 17.72
N PRO A 36 -2.21 7.11 16.59
CA PRO A 36 -1.08 7.90 16.13
C PRO A 36 -1.50 9.33 15.79
N SER A 37 -0.54 10.25 15.88
CA SER A 37 -0.75 11.68 15.60
C SER A 37 -1.18 11.91 14.14
N LEU A 38 -1.82 13.06 13.88
CA LEU A 38 -2.24 13.42 12.52
C LEU A 38 -1.04 13.55 11.58
N ALA A 39 0.07 14.14 12.05
CA ALA A 39 1.29 14.24 11.29
C ALA A 39 1.84 12.86 10.89
N LEU A 40 1.82 11.90 11.82
CA LEU A 40 2.30 10.54 11.54
C LEU A 40 1.40 9.81 10.54
N LYS A 41 0.06 9.99 10.62
CA LYS A 41 -0.88 9.43 9.64
C LYS A 41 -0.65 10.01 8.24
N LYS A 42 -0.58 11.35 8.12
CA LYS A 42 -0.31 12.03 6.85
C LYS A 42 1.01 11.59 6.23
N HIS A 43 2.07 11.52 7.04
CA HIS A 43 3.38 11.07 6.56
C HIS A 43 3.36 9.62 6.07
N ARG A 44 2.63 8.72 6.75
CA ARG A 44 2.45 7.33 6.29
C ARG A 44 1.69 7.25 4.97
N GLU A 45 0.57 7.97 4.85
CA GLU A 45 -0.23 8.03 3.61
C GLU A 45 0.60 8.57 2.45
N THR A 46 1.35 9.65 2.67
CA THR A 46 2.24 10.22 1.63
C THR A 46 3.34 9.26 1.22
N ARG A 47 3.95 8.54 2.18
CA ARG A 47 4.98 7.54 1.88
C ARG A 47 4.41 6.38 1.07
N TYR A 48 3.20 5.93 1.40
CA TYR A 48 2.52 4.87 0.67
C TYR A 48 2.20 5.29 -0.77
N SER A 49 1.58 6.46 -0.96
CA SER A 49 1.30 7.01 -2.29
C SER A 49 2.55 7.06 -3.15
N ARG A 50 3.66 7.60 -2.62
CA ARG A 50 4.93 7.67 -3.36
C ARG A 50 5.49 6.30 -3.76
N LEU A 51 5.33 5.28 -2.91
CA LEU A 51 5.78 3.93 -3.24
C LEU A 51 4.92 3.31 -4.34
N PHE A 52 3.61 3.56 -4.29
CA PHE A 52 2.68 3.11 -5.32
C PHE A 52 2.98 3.77 -6.67
N ASP A 53 3.12 5.10 -6.70
CA ASP A 53 3.44 5.86 -7.92
C ASP A 53 4.77 5.39 -8.53
N LEU A 54 5.78 5.12 -7.70
CA LEU A 54 7.08 4.64 -8.17
C LEU A 54 7.01 3.21 -8.73
N HIS A 55 6.20 2.35 -8.11
CA HIS A 55 5.95 0.99 -8.62
C HIS A 55 5.27 1.02 -9.99
N GLU A 56 4.23 1.84 -10.15
CA GLU A 56 3.52 2.01 -11.42
C GLU A 56 4.46 2.50 -12.54
N LEU A 57 5.30 3.51 -12.26
CA LEU A 57 6.29 4.01 -13.22
C LEU A 57 7.32 2.95 -13.62
N LEU A 58 7.80 2.15 -12.66
CA LEU A 58 8.76 1.08 -12.94
C LEU A 58 8.12 -0.04 -13.76
N ARG A 59 6.88 -0.41 -13.42
CA ARG A 59 6.08 -1.38 -14.16
C ARG A 59 5.96 -0.95 -15.62
N GLU A 60 5.44 0.24 -15.89
CA GLU A 60 5.28 0.74 -17.25
C GLU A 60 6.58 0.69 -18.05
N ARG A 61 7.69 1.12 -17.44
CA ARG A 61 9.00 1.09 -18.09
C ARG A 61 9.44 -0.34 -18.42
N GLN A 62 9.16 -1.31 -17.56
CA GLN A 62 9.52 -2.71 -17.79
C GLN A 62 8.73 -3.31 -18.95
N TYR A 63 7.41 -3.10 -19.00
CA TYR A 63 6.58 -3.57 -20.12
C TYR A 63 6.98 -2.88 -21.44
N LYS A 64 7.13 -1.55 -21.45
CA LYS A 64 7.61 -0.80 -22.62
C LYS A 64 8.96 -1.32 -23.13
N ASN A 65 9.88 -1.66 -22.22
CA ASN A 65 11.17 -2.23 -22.59
C ASN A 65 11.05 -3.63 -23.19
N LEU A 66 10.18 -4.47 -22.64
CA LEU A 66 9.94 -5.83 -23.14
C LEU A 66 9.28 -5.79 -24.53
N GLU A 67 8.26 -4.94 -24.69
CA GLU A 67 7.57 -4.70 -25.96
C GLU A 67 8.54 -4.17 -27.02
N ASN A 68 9.40 -3.21 -26.67
CA ASN A 68 10.44 -2.72 -27.58
C ASN A 68 11.41 -3.81 -28.02
N LYS A 69 11.81 -4.73 -27.13
CA LYS A 69 12.67 -5.86 -27.50
C LYS A 69 11.98 -6.81 -28.47
N PHE A 70 10.69 -7.07 -28.26
CA PHE A 70 9.89 -7.90 -29.15
C PHE A 70 9.70 -7.25 -30.52
N ASN A 71 9.30 -5.97 -30.56
CA ASN A 71 9.10 -5.21 -31.80
C ASN A 71 10.39 -5.08 -32.62
N LYS A 72 11.54 -4.97 -31.96
CA LYS A 72 12.86 -4.98 -32.61
C LYS A 72 13.36 -6.39 -32.97
N ARG A 73 12.54 -7.43 -32.78
CA ARG A 73 12.85 -8.85 -33.04
C ARG A 73 14.09 -9.37 -32.29
N VAL A 74 14.43 -8.74 -31.16
CA VAL A 74 15.55 -9.15 -30.29
C VAL A 74 15.19 -10.42 -29.51
N ILE A 75 13.91 -10.64 -29.25
CA ILE A 75 13.37 -11.82 -28.58
C ILE A 75 12.26 -12.45 -29.41
N THR A 76 12.06 -13.75 -29.22
CA THR A 76 10.99 -14.52 -29.89
C THR A 76 9.64 -14.27 -29.21
N ALA A 77 8.55 -14.61 -29.91
CA ALA A 77 7.19 -14.52 -29.35
C ALA A 77 7.02 -15.39 -28.09
N GLN A 78 7.59 -16.60 -28.08
CA GLN A 78 7.56 -17.46 -26.89
C GLN A 78 8.26 -16.79 -25.70
N LYS A 79 9.48 -16.26 -25.92
CA LYS A 79 10.22 -15.58 -24.87
C LYS A 79 9.52 -14.32 -24.38
N TYR A 80 8.84 -13.58 -25.27
CA TYR A 80 8.03 -12.44 -24.89
C TYR A 80 6.86 -12.85 -23.98
N SER A 81 6.13 -13.89 -24.36
CA SER A 81 5.04 -14.47 -23.55
C SER A 81 5.52 -14.91 -22.18
N ASP A 82 6.63 -15.65 -22.11
CA ASP A 82 7.17 -16.16 -20.85
C ASP A 82 7.62 -15.01 -19.92
N GLU A 83 8.20 -13.94 -20.48
CA GLU A 83 8.64 -12.78 -19.70
C GLU A 83 7.47 -11.91 -19.23
N ILE A 84 6.38 -11.80 -20.01
CA ILE A 84 5.14 -11.14 -19.55
C ILE A 84 4.60 -11.85 -18.31
N ALA A 85 4.43 -13.17 -18.37
CA ALA A 85 3.86 -13.93 -17.25
C ALA A 85 4.69 -13.78 -15.97
N LYS A 86 6.03 -13.69 -16.09
CA LYS A 86 6.92 -13.41 -14.95
C LYS A 86 6.73 -11.99 -14.39
N LEU A 87 6.56 -11.00 -15.27
CA LEU A 87 6.33 -9.61 -14.85
C LEU A 87 5.00 -9.51 -14.10
N GLU A 88 3.93 -10.07 -14.66
CA GLU A 88 2.59 -10.09 -14.05
C GLU A 88 2.61 -10.75 -12.66
N SER A 89 3.20 -11.93 -12.55
CA SER A 89 3.32 -12.60 -11.24
C SER A 89 4.12 -11.79 -10.22
N ARG A 90 5.20 -11.14 -10.65
CA ARG A 90 5.99 -10.28 -9.75
C ARG A 90 5.19 -9.04 -9.34
N ASP A 91 4.44 -8.48 -10.27
CA ASP A 91 3.62 -7.29 -10.09
C ASP A 91 2.50 -7.51 -9.07
N GLU A 92 1.80 -8.64 -9.17
CA GLU A 92 0.78 -9.06 -8.19
C GLU A 92 1.38 -9.20 -6.78
N ASN A 93 2.58 -9.80 -6.68
CA ASN A 93 3.26 -9.96 -5.40
C ASN A 93 3.66 -8.61 -4.76
N ILE A 94 4.11 -7.64 -5.57
CA ILE A 94 4.48 -6.32 -5.09
C ILE A 94 3.24 -5.53 -4.65
N GLU A 95 2.16 -5.57 -5.43
CA GLU A 95 0.88 -4.95 -5.05
C GLU A 95 0.35 -5.51 -3.73
N PHE A 96 0.32 -6.83 -3.60
CA PHE A 96 -0.10 -7.49 -2.36
C PHE A 96 0.77 -7.07 -1.15
N ALA A 97 2.09 -6.95 -1.34
CA ALA A 97 3.00 -6.50 -0.29
C ALA A 97 2.74 -5.03 0.10
N LEU A 98 2.54 -4.15 -0.88
CA LEU A 98 2.21 -2.75 -0.66
C LEU A 98 0.89 -2.62 0.10
N GLU A 99 -0.15 -3.32 -0.34
CA GLU A 99 -1.46 -3.34 0.33
C GLU A 99 -1.38 -3.89 1.76
N THR A 100 -0.60 -4.96 1.97
CA THR A 100 -0.40 -5.54 3.31
C THR A 100 0.32 -4.56 4.24
N VAL A 101 1.34 -3.86 3.74
CA VAL A 101 2.05 -2.83 4.50
C VAL A 101 1.12 -1.67 4.84
N TYR A 102 0.28 -1.25 3.89
CA TYR A 102 -0.74 -0.22 4.13
C TYR A 102 -1.75 -0.67 5.20
N ALA A 103 -2.32 -1.86 5.06
CA ALA A 103 -3.30 -2.42 5.99
C ALA A 103 -2.75 -2.56 7.42
N LYS A 104 -1.47 -2.94 7.58
CA LYS A 104 -0.80 -3.00 8.90
C LYS A 104 -0.44 -1.61 9.46
N SER A 105 -0.46 -0.57 8.64
CA SER A 105 -0.09 0.78 9.04
C SER A 105 -1.26 1.66 9.51
N ILE A 106 -2.50 1.20 9.28
CA ILE A 106 -3.78 1.82 9.66
C ILE A 106 -4.27 1.25 11.00
#